data_AF-X0SMQ9-F1
#
_entry.id   AF-X0SMQ9-F1
#
_cell.length_a   1.000
_cell.length_b   1.000
_cell.length_c   1.000
_cell.angle_alpha   90.00
_cell.angle_beta   90.00
_cell.angle_gamma   90.00
#
_symmetry.space_group_name_H-M   'P 1'
#
loop_
_entity.id
_entity.type
_entity.pdbx_description
1 polymer ?
#
loop_
_entity_poly.entity_id
_entity_poly.type
_entity_poly.pdbx_seq_one_letter_code
_entity_poly.pdbx_strand_id
1 'polypeptide(L)' 'LDVKLSDEELERRAKEWKRPPPRVTSGYLARYAERATSAATGAIVL' A
#
# COMPACT_ATOMS: atom_id res chain seq x y z
N LEU A 1 -9.83 12.26 -7.90
CA LEU A 1 -9.79 11.02 -8.72
C LEU A 1 -10.71 10.08 -8.01
N ASP A 2 -11.79 9.71 -8.65
CA ASP A 2 -12.95 9.16 -7.98
C ASP A 2 -13.35 7.86 -8.66
N VAL A 3 -13.76 6.88 -7.86
CA VAL A 3 -14.25 5.58 -8.34
C VAL A 3 -15.76 5.55 -8.23
N LYS A 4 -16.44 5.00 -9.24
CA LYS A 4 -17.91 4.90 -9.27
C LYS A 4 -18.41 3.70 -8.44
N LEU A 5 -18.05 3.67 -7.16
CA LEU A 5 -18.49 2.67 -6.18
C LEU A 5 -19.08 3.39 -4.98
N SER A 6 -20.04 2.77 -4.29
CA SER A 6 -20.55 3.29 -3.02
C SER A 6 -19.54 3.07 -1.89
N ASP A 7 -19.62 3.90 -0.85
CA ASP A 7 -18.76 3.79 0.33
C ASP A 7 -18.93 2.43 1.03
N GLU A 8 -20.17 1.92 1.10
CA GLU A 8 -20.49 0.60 1.66
C GLU A 8 -19.75 -0.55 0.94
N GLU A 9 -19.68 -0.49 -0.38
CA GLU A 9 -18.97 -1.48 -1.20
C GLU A 9 -17.46 -1.40 -0.98
N LEU A 10 -16.92 -0.17 -0.88
CA LEU A 10 -15.50 0.04 -0.58
C LEU A 10 -15.12 -0.48 0.80
N GLU A 11 -15.94 -0.22 1.82
CA GLU A 11 -15.74 -0.74 3.18
C GLU A 11 -15.78 -2.27 3.21
N ARG A 12 -16.73 -2.90 2.50
CA ARG A 12 -16.81 -4.37 2.42
C ARG A 12 -15.55 -4.95 1.78
N ARG A 13 -15.10 -4.40 0.65
CA ARG A 13 -13.88 -4.86 -0.02
C ARG A 13 -12.62 -4.62 0.82
N ALA A 14 -12.55 -3.50 1.53
CA ALA A 14 -11.42 -3.19 2.40
C ALA A 14 -11.29 -4.22 3.55
N LYS A 15 -12.42 -4.69 4.10
CA LYS A 15 -12.44 -5.75 5.13
C LYS A 15 -11.94 -7.10 4.59
N GLU A 16 -12.22 -7.41 3.34
CA GLU A 16 -11.79 -8.66 2.69
C GLU A 16 -10.37 -8.57 2.11
N TRP A 17 -9.81 -7.36 1.99
CA TRP A 17 -8.54 -7.14 1.34
C TRP A 17 -7.37 -7.72 2.14
N LYS A 18 -6.59 -8.59 1.49
CA LYS A 18 -5.36 -9.16 2.01
C LYS A 18 -4.18 -8.60 1.25
N ARG A 19 -3.24 -7.98 1.96
CA ARG A 19 -2.02 -7.45 1.37
C ARG A 19 -1.23 -8.57 0.68
N PRO A 20 -0.91 -8.44 -0.62
CA PRO A 20 -0.08 -9.42 -1.31
C PRO A 20 1.37 -9.40 -0.78
N PRO A 21 2.11 -10.50 -0.92
CA PRO A 21 3.51 -10.54 -0.52
C PRO A 21 4.36 -9.58 -1.37
N PRO A 22 5.46 -9.02 -0.82
CA PRO A 22 6.40 -8.20 -1.59
C PRO A 22 6.98 -8.98 -2.76
N ARG A 23 7.08 -8.34 -3.94
CA ARG A 23 7.69 -8.94 -5.14
C ARG A 23 9.20 -9.15 -5.00
N VAL A 24 9.85 -8.31 -4.19
CA VAL A 24 11.28 -8.38 -3.90
C VAL A 24 11.43 -8.48 -2.39
N THR A 25 12.06 -9.56 -1.94
CA THR A 25 12.23 -9.89 -0.52
C THR A 25 13.67 -9.74 -0.04
N SER A 26 14.60 -9.36 -0.92
CA SER A 26 16.02 -9.19 -0.59
C SER A 26 16.63 -7.92 -1.18
N GLY A 27 17.83 -7.59 -0.69
CA GLY A 27 18.59 -6.42 -1.15
C GLY A 27 18.01 -5.09 -0.69
N TYR A 28 18.40 -4.02 -1.38
CA TYR A 28 18.04 -2.66 -0.99
C TYR A 28 16.55 -2.36 -1.21
N LEU A 29 15.93 -2.93 -2.24
CA LEU A 29 14.51 -2.71 -2.55
C LEU A 29 13.58 -3.29 -1.49
N ALA A 30 13.95 -4.42 -0.86
CA ALA A 30 13.21 -4.93 0.29
C ALA A 30 13.26 -3.95 1.47
N ARG A 31 14.47 -3.44 1.79
CA ARG A 31 14.65 -2.44 2.86
C ARG A 31 13.89 -1.14 2.58
N TYR A 32 13.89 -0.69 1.33
CA TYR A 32 13.16 0.50 0.92
C TYR A 32 11.64 0.29 1.04
N ALA A 33 11.11 -0.82 0.54
CA ALA A 33 9.68 -1.12 0.61
C ALA A 33 9.15 -1.26 2.05
N GLU A 34 9.99 -1.68 3.00
CA GLU A 34 9.65 -1.77 4.42
C GLU A 34 9.63 -0.41 5.14
N ARG A 35 10.44 0.55 4.68
CA ARG A 35 10.78 1.77 5.45
C ARG A 35 10.34 3.07 4.79
N ALA A 36 10.01 3.05 3.50
CA ALA A 36 9.57 4.23 2.79
C ALA A 36 8.22 4.70 3.35
N THR A 37 8.16 5.99 3.67
CA THR A 37 6.92 6.64 4.09
C THR A 37 5.99 6.88 2.90
N SER A 38 4.77 7.37 3.16
CA SER A 38 3.81 7.68 2.11
C SER A 38 4.40 8.64 1.05
N ALA A 39 4.02 8.47 -0.21
CA ALA A 39 4.42 9.41 -1.26
C ALA A 39 3.94 10.83 -0.98
N ALA A 40 2.78 10.98 -0.31
CA ALA A 40 2.28 12.28 0.12
C ALA A 40 3.18 12.95 1.17
N THR A 41 3.95 12.17 1.93
CA THR A 41 4.93 12.65 2.91
C THR A 41 6.36 12.69 2.36
N GLY A 42 6.53 12.55 1.03
CA GLY A 42 7.83 12.64 0.35
C GLY A 42 8.59 11.32 0.19
N ALA A 43 7.99 10.17 0.54
CA ALA A 43 8.60 8.84 0.40
C ALA A 43 10.00 8.72 1.01
N ILE A 44 10.26 9.46 2.09
CA ILE A 44 11.52 9.42 2.82
C ILE A 44 11.68 8.04 3.48
N VAL A 45 12.90 7.52 3.51
CA VAL A 45 13.27 6.27 4.18
C VAL A 45 13.62 6.59 5.63
N LEU A 46 12.94 5.94 6.58
CA LEU A 46 13.21 6.04 8.02
C LEU A 46 13.80 4.75 8.60
#